data_AF-A0A5K7Z392-F1
#
_entry.id   AF-A0A5K7Z392-F1
#
_cell.length_a   1.000
_cell.length_b   1.000
_cell.length_c   1.000
_cell.angle_alpha   90.00
_cell.angle_beta   90.00
_cell.angle_gamma   90.00
#
_symmetry.space_group_name_H-M   'P 1'
#
loop_
_entity.id
_entity.type
_entity.pdbx_description
1 polymer ?
#
loop_
_entity_poly.entity_id
_entity_poly.type
_entity_poly.pdbx_seq_one_letter_code
_entity_poly.pdbx_strand_id
1 'polypeptide(L)'
;MEVGETFTIHYYHSVENAPIWEVHSLDASGRIFIEEERYLKFGAGMGKMPGVGHMVRRGPYEVIEGMHMATGDFVLRIGSPGVDHTVIWRGTRTNLSAMAPHMAVQFSAEPVSRLYRKWRRWVPHEATPGGQ
;
A
#
# COMPACT_ATOMS: atom_id res chain seq x y z
N MET A 1 -9.40 9.32 -0.06
CA MET A 1 -8.71 9.23 1.24
C MET A 1 -8.68 10.60 1.89
N GLU A 2 -8.56 10.67 3.21
CA GLU A 2 -8.24 11.90 3.94
C GLU A 2 -6.72 12.09 4.04
N VAL A 3 -6.25 13.31 4.30
CA VAL A 3 -4.82 13.57 4.52
C VAL A 3 -4.36 12.83 5.76
N GLY A 4 -3.24 12.11 5.66
CA GLY A 4 -2.72 11.26 6.75
C GLY A 4 -3.47 9.94 6.94
N GLU A 5 -4.48 9.66 6.12
CA GLU A 5 -5.08 8.33 6.05
C GLU A 5 -4.14 7.36 5.33
N THR A 6 -4.10 6.11 5.81
CA THR A 6 -3.22 5.08 5.23
C THR A 6 -3.98 4.03 4.43
N PHE A 7 -3.27 3.45 3.48
CA PHE A 7 -3.63 2.19 2.84
C PHE A 7 -2.42 1.25 2.92
N THR A 8 -2.64 -0.05 2.77
CA THR A 8 -1.56 -1.05 2.83
C THR A 8 -1.59 -1.91 1.59
N ILE A 9 -0.44 -2.11 0.97
CA ILE A 9 -0.25 -3.15 -0.04
C ILE A 9 0.33 -4.36 0.69
N HIS A 10 -0.42 -5.47 0.69
CA HIS A 10 -0.02 -6.74 1.26
C HIS A 10 0.25 -7.74 0.13
N TYR A 11 1.38 -8.44 0.17
CA TYR A 11 1.73 -9.42 -0.85
C TYR A 11 2.74 -10.43 -0.31
N TYR A 12 2.94 -11.53 -1.03
CA TYR A 12 3.91 -12.57 -0.71
C TYR A 12 5.12 -12.49 -1.65
N HIS A 13 6.32 -12.46 -1.10
CA HIS A 13 7.54 -12.48 -1.91
C HIS A 13 7.70 -13.85 -2.57
N SER A 14 7.81 -13.90 -3.91
CA SER A 14 7.79 -15.15 -4.68
C SER A 14 8.93 -16.13 -4.34
N VAL A 15 10.08 -15.62 -3.90
CA VAL A 15 11.26 -16.44 -3.57
C VAL A 15 11.13 -17.07 -2.18
N GLU A 16 10.62 -16.33 -1.20
CA GLU A 16 10.61 -16.74 0.20
C GLU A 16 9.22 -17.19 0.69
N ASN A 17 8.19 -16.99 -0.14
CA ASN A 17 6.77 -17.14 0.20
C ASN A 17 6.44 -16.48 1.56
N ALA A 18 7.05 -15.33 1.82
CA ALA A 18 6.94 -14.59 3.06
C ALA A 18 6.04 -13.36 2.85
N PRO A 19 5.14 -13.05 3.79
CA PRO A 19 4.25 -11.91 3.65
C PRO A 19 5.01 -10.59 3.90
N ILE A 20 4.67 -9.59 3.10
CA ILE A 20 5.17 -8.23 3.14
C ILE A 20 3.98 -7.28 3.28
N TRP A 21 4.13 -6.27 4.13
CA TRP A 21 3.19 -5.17 4.22
C TRP A 21 3.91 -3.85 3.97
N GLU A 22 3.39 -3.07 3.03
CA GLU A 22 3.88 -1.75 2.69
C GLU A 22 2.77 -0.73 2.97
N VAL A 23 2.94 0.05 4.04
CA VAL A 23 1.98 1.05 4.48
C VAL A 23 2.28 2.35 3.78
N HIS A 24 1.24 2.91 3.16
CA HIS A 24 1.30 4.13 2.39
C HIS A 24 0.41 5.19 2.98
N SER A 25 0.81 6.45 2.87
CA SER A 25 -0.01 7.62 3.19
C SER A 25 -0.10 8.58 2.00
N LEU A 26 -1.01 9.55 2.10
CA LEU A 26 -1.18 10.62 1.14
C LEU A 26 -1.09 11.99 1.81
N ASP A 27 -0.40 12.93 1.15
CA ASP A 27 -0.46 14.34 1.53
C ASP A 27 -1.68 15.07 0.92
N ALA A 28 -1.82 16.37 1.23
CA ALA A 28 -2.91 17.20 0.73
C ALA A 28 -2.89 17.41 -0.79
N SER A 29 -1.74 17.22 -1.44
CA SER A 29 -1.58 17.32 -2.89
C SER A 29 -1.86 16.01 -3.62
N GLY A 30 -2.02 14.90 -2.89
CA GLY A 30 -2.18 13.56 -3.47
C GLY A 30 -0.86 12.81 -3.67
N ARG A 31 0.28 13.33 -3.18
CA ARG A 31 1.54 12.61 -3.25
C ARG A 31 1.51 11.42 -2.30
N ILE A 32 1.94 10.27 -2.81
CA ILE A 32 2.04 9.02 -2.05
C ILE A 32 3.40 8.93 -1.35
N PHE A 33 3.38 8.44 -0.12
CA PHE A 33 4.54 8.17 0.71
C PHE A 33 4.50 6.73 1.22
N ILE A 34 5.66 6.09 1.33
CA ILE A 34 5.83 4.86 2.11
C ILE A 34 6.17 5.25 3.54
N GLU A 35 5.36 4.80 4.48
CA GLU A 35 5.51 5.10 5.91
C GLU A 35 6.19 3.97 6.67
N GLU A 36 5.84 2.74 6.33
CA GLU A 36 6.31 1.54 7.01
C GLU A 36 6.40 0.37 6.02
N GLU A 37 7.48 -0.40 6.15
CA GLU A 37 7.61 -1.71 5.51
C GLU A 37 7.81 -2.79 6.57
N ARG A 38 7.09 -3.90 6.44
CA ARG A 38 7.13 -5.02 7.40
C ARG A 38 7.38 -6.35 6.69
N TYR A 39 8.32 -7.11 7.23
CA TYR A 39 8.82 -8.37 6.69
C TYR A 39 8.85 -9.46 7.74
N LEU A 40 8.64 -10.72 7.34
CA LEU A 40 8.88 -11.87 8.23
C LEU A 40 10.38 -12.19 8.36
N LYS A 41 11.16 -12.00 7.30
CA LYS A 41 12.61 -12.09 7.30
C LYS A 41 13.16 -11.06 6.33
N PHE A 42 14.11 -10.24 6.76
CA PHE A 42 14.87 -9.40 5.85
C PHE A 42 15.85 -10.27 5.05
N GLY A 43 15.36 -10.85 3.96
CA GLY A 43 16.11 -11.69 3.02
C GLY A 43 17.34 -11.01 2.40
N ALA A 44 18.33 -11.83 2.06
CA ALA A 44 19.51 -11.39 1.33
C ALA A 44 19.12 -10.98 -0.11
N GLY A 45 19.13 -9.68 -0.40
CA GLY A 45 18.76 -9.13 -1.70
C GLY A 45 17.61 -8.12 -1.66
N MET A 46 16.89 -8.03 -0.54
CA MET A 46 16.06 -6.85 -0.27
C MET A 46 17.03 -5.70 0.03
N GLY A 47 17.13 -4.75 -0.90
CA GLY A 47 18.08 -3.64 -0.78
C GLY A 47 17.87 -2.95 0.57
N LYS A 48 18.88 -2.99 1.44
CA LYS A 48 18.89 -2.07 2.58
C LYS A 48 18.91 -0.67 1.98
N MET A 49 17.86 0.12 2.17
CA MET A 49 17.86 1.55 1.87
C MET A 49 18.47 2.26 3.08
N PRO A 50 19.80 2.50 3.10
CA PRO A 50 20.45 3.05 4.28
C PRO A 50 19.99 4.50 4.42
N GLY A 51 19.52 4.87 5.61
CA GLY A 51 19.04 6.24 5.89
C GLY A 51 17.55 6.47 5.66
N VAL A 52 16.76 5.44 5.34
CA VAL A 52 15.30 5.53 5.26
C VAL A 52 14.68 4.85 6.48
N GLY A 53 14.06 5.64 7.37
CA GLY A 53 13.41 5.15 8.58
C GLY A 53 14.35 4.53 9.61
N HIS A 54 13.78 3.76 10.54
CA HIS A 54 14.51 3.02 11.56
C HIS A 54 13.95 1.61 11.72
N MET A 55 14.87 0.64 11.88
CA MET A 55 14.51 -0.76 12.01
C MET A 55 14.08 -1.07 13.44
N VAL A 56 12.91 -1.69 13.58
CA VAL A 56 12.42 -2.25 14.84
C VAL A 56 11.95 -3.69 14.64
N ARG A 57 11.75 -4.41 15.75
CA ARG A 57 11.23 -5.76 15.73
C ARG A 57 9.86 -5.80 16.41
N ARG A 58 8.84 -6.25 15.67
CA ARG A 58 7.47 -6.46 16.20
C ARG A 58 7.16 -7.96 16.15
N GLY A 59 7.51 -8.67 17.22
CA GLY A 59 7.35 -10.13 17.31
C GLY A 59 8.25 -10.88 16.32
N PRO A 60 7.69 -11.71 15.41
CA PRO A 60 8.49 -12.39 14.38
C PRO A 60 8.85 -11.47 13.22
N TYR A 61 8.33 -10.24 13.17
CA TYR A 61 8.50 -9.34 12.03
C TYR A 61 9.61 -8.31 12.27
N GLU A 62 10.34 -8.02 11.21
CA GLU A 62 11.25 -6.88 11.09
C GLU A 62 10.50 -5.75 10.37
N VAL A 63 10.52 -4.56 10.95
CA VAL A 63 9.72 -3.42 10.50
C VAL A 63 10.62 -2.20 10.35
N ILE A 64 10.57 -1.55 9.20
CA ILE A 64 11.19 -0.24 9.00
C ILE A 64 10.11 0.81 9.21
N GLU A 65 10.21 1.56 10.30
CA GLU A 65 9.23 2.60 10.65
C GLU A 65 9.76 4.01 10.36
N GLY A 66 8.84 4.96 10.21
CA GLY A 66 9.17 6.38 10.06
C GLY A 66 9.95 6.64 8.78
N MET A 67 9.65 5.90 7.71
CA MET A 67 10.31 6.06 6.42
C MET A 67 9.93 7.40 5.78
N HIS A 68 8.63 7.73 5.80
CA HIS A 68 8.02 8.89 5.14
C HIS A 68 8.66 9.19 3.77
N MET A 69 8.83 8.14 2.96
CA MET A 69 9.57 8.20 1.71
C MET A 69 8.62 8.52 0.57
N ALA A 70 8.80 9.69 -0.06
CA ALA A 70 7.97 10.08 -1.20
C ALA A 70 8.21 9.16 -2.40
N THR A 71 7.14 8.50 -2.87
CA THR A 71 7.16 7.74 -4.13
C THR A 71 6.57 8.54 -5.27
N GLY A 72 5.63 9.44 -4.96
CA GLY A 72 4.73 10.00 -5.98
C GLY A 72 3.87 8.90 -6.60
N ASP A 73 3.46 9.12 -7.85
CA ASP A 73 2.81 8.07 -8.63
C ASP A 73 3.80 6.95 -8.93
N PHE A 74 3.37 5.70 -8.80
CA PHE A 74 4.22 4.56 -9.08
C PHE A 74 3.47 3.48 -9.86
N VAL A 75 4.23 2.63 -10.53
CA VAL A 75 3.71 1.49 -11.28
C VAL A 75 4.05 0.22 -10.54
N LEU A 76 3.03 -0.53 -10.15
CA LEU A 76 3.18 -1.84 -9.55
C LEU A 76 2.93 -2.92 -10.61
N ARG A 77 3.92 -3.78 -10.83
CA ARG A 77 3.73 -4.98 -11.65
C ARG A 77 3.08 -6.07 -10.80
N ILE A 78 1.80 -6.32 -11.05
CA ILE A 78 1.00 -7.28 -10.30
C ILE A 78 1.55 -8.69 -10.55
N GLY A 79 1.91 -9.36 -9.45
CA GLY A 79 2.36 -10.74 -9.44
C GLY A 79 1.27 -11.73 -9.83
N SER A 80 1.65 -12.99 -10.04
CA SER A 80 0.71 -14.10 -10.26
C SER A 80 -0.28 -14.24 -9.08
N PRO A 81 -1.37 -15.02 -9.22
CA PRO A 81 -2.32 -15.23 -8.13
C PRO A 81 -1.70 -15.66 -6.80
N GLY A 82 -0.59 -16.42 -6.82
CA GLY A 82 0.11 -16.84 -5.60
C GLY A 82 0.89 -15.73 -4.88
N VAL A 83 1.13 -14.59 -5.53
CA VAL A 83 1.75 -13.42 -4.90
C VAL A 83 0.73 -12.62 -4.07
N ASP A 84 -0.55 -12.72 -4.43
CA ASP A 84 -1.68 -12.17 -3.66
C ASP A 84 -1.58 -10.66 -3.38
N HIS A 85 -1.19 -9.85 -4.37
CA HIS A 85 -1.15 -8.39 -4.21
C HIS A 85 -2.52 -7.87 -3.84
N THR A 86 -2.67 -7.46 -2.58
CA THR A 86 -3.93 -7.05 -1.98
C THR A 86 -3.81 -5.65 -1.43
N VAL A 87 -4.66 -4.74 -1.93
CA VAL A 87 -4.82 -3.40 -1.35
C VAL A 87 -5.79 -3.49 -0.18
N ILE A 88 -5.34 -3.07 0.99
CA ILE A 88 -6.12 -3.00 2.22
C ILE A 88 -6.36 -1.52 2.53
N TRP A 89 -7.63 -1.12 2.59
CA TRP A 89 -8.01 0.26 2.88
C TRP A 89 -9.38 0.30 3.58
N ARG A 90 -9.50 1.00 4.71
CA ARG A 90 -10.73 1.08 5.55
C ARG A 90 -11.45 -0.27 5.74
N GLY A 91 -10.70 -1.32 6.06
CA GLY A 91 -11.23 -2.67 6.26
C GLY A 91 -11.65 -3.42 5.00
N THR A 92 -11.61 -2.78 3.82
CA THR A 92 -11.80 -3.46 2.53
C THR A 92 -10.48 -4.07 2.07
N ARG A 93 -10.57 -5.21 1.38
CA ARG A 93 -9.44 -5.92 0.79
C ARG A 93 -9.73 -6.15 -0.68
N THR A 94 -8.89 -5.60 -1.55
CA THR A 94 -9.01 -5.74 -3.02
C THR A 94 -7.81 -6.50 -3.55
N ASN A 95 -8.04 -7.73 -4.02
CA ASN A 95 -6.98 -8.60 -4.53
C ASN A 95 -6.70 -8.29 -6.01
N LEU A 96 -5.64 -7.52 -6.26
CA LEU A 96 -5.19 -7.14 -7.59
C LEU A 96 -4.62 -8.33 -8.36
N SER A 97 -3.96 -9.28 -7.69
CA SER A 97 -3.44 -10.49 -8.33
C SER A 97 -4.54 -11.40 -8.87
N ALA A 98 -5.75 -11.35 -8.30
CA ALA A 98 -6.92 -12.03 -8.85
C ALA A 98 -7.58 -11.25 -10.01
N MET A 99 -7.52 -9.92 -9.98
CA MET A 99 -8.18 -9.05 -10.98
C MET A 99 -7.35 -8.84 -12.24
N ALA A 100 -6.03 -8.67 -12.10
CA ALA A 100 -5.14 -8.22 -13.16
C ALA A 100 -3.73 -8.86 -13.03
N PRO A 101 -3.61 -10.20 -13.00
CA PRO A 101 -2.32 -10.86 -12.86
C PRO A 101 -1.38 -10.49 -14.01
N HIS A 102 -0.09 -10.29 -13.69
CA HIS A 102 0.98 -9.95 -14.63
C HIS A 102 0.87 -8.60 -15.33
N MET A 103 -0.11 -7.77 -14.96
CA MET A 103 -0.29 -6.43 -15.51
C MET A 103 0.52 -5.39 -14.73
N ALA A 104 0.94 -4.33 -15.42
CA ALA A 104 1.45 -3.13 -14.78
C ALA A 104 0.26 -2.22 -14.45
N VAL A 105 0.08 -1.90 -13.16
CA VAL A 105 -1.01 -1.05 -12.67
C VAL A 105 -0.40 0.21 -12.08
N GLN A 106 -0.91 1.37 -12.49
CA GLN A 106 -0.50 2.65 -11.94
C GLN A 106 -1.29 2.96 -10.67
N PHE A 107 -0.56 3.36 -9.63
CA PHE A 107 -1.10 3.97 -8.43
C PHE A 107 -0.86 5.47 -8.51
N SER A 108 -1.94 6.23 -8.48
CA SER A 108 -1.93 7.70 -8.40
C SER A 108 -3.05 8.17 -7.48
N ALA A 109 -2.92 9.38 -6.96
CA ALA A 109 -3.96 10.00 -6.16
C ALA A 109 -4.12 11.47 -6.54
N GLU A 110 -5.37 11.88 -6.73
CA GLU A 110 -5.73 13.26 -7.05
C GLU A 110 -6.73 13.80 -6.02
N PRO A 111 -6.62 15.07 -5.62
CA PRO A 111 -7.61 15.72 -4.78
C PRO A 111 -8.98 15.74 -5.47
N VAL A 112 -9.98 15.11 -4.85
CA VAL A 112 -11.35 15.14 -5.35
C VAL A 112 -12.13 16.33 -4.79
N SER A 113 -13.02 16.91 -5.59
CA SER A 113 -13.83 18.06 -5.17
C SER A 113 -14.74 17.73 -3.99
N ARG A 114 -15.08 18.73 -3.16
CA ARG A 114 -15.98 18.57 -2.02
C ARG A 114 -17.37 18.07 -2.42
N LEU A 115 -17.85 18.44 -3.62
CA LEU A 115 -19.13 17.98 -4.15
C LEU A 115 -19.06 16.49 -4.50
N TYR A 116 -17.99 16.04 -5.16
CA TYR A 116 -17.76 14.62 -5.45
C TYR A 116 -17.66 13.80 -4.16
N ARG A 117 -16.95 14.31 -3.15
CA ARG A 117 -16.85 13.66 -1.83
C ARG A 117 -18.23 13.50 -1.18
N LYS A 118 -19.09 14.53 -1.22
CA LYS A 118 -20.46 14.44 -0.71
C LYS A 118 -21.27 13.41 -1.49
N TRP A 119 -21.21 13.44 -2.82
CA TRP A 119 -21.92 12.48 -3.68
C TRP A 119 -21.53 11.02 -3.37
N ARG A 120 -20.24 10.72 -3.21
CA ARG A 120 -19.75 9.38 -2.87
C ARG A 120 -20.13 8.89 -1.48
N ARG A 121 -20.58 9.77 -0.58
CA ARG A 121 -21.22 9.34 0.69
C ARG A 121 -22.64 8.81 0.47
N TRP A 122 -23.35 9.31 -0.55
CA TRP A 122 -24.70 8.87 -0.88
C TRP A 122 -24.72 7.70 -1.87
N VAL A 123 -23.73 7.63 -2.76
CA VAL A 123 -23.53 6.53 -3.71
C VAL A 123 -22.15 5.92 -3.49
N PRO A 124 -22.03 4.98 -2.54
CA PRO A 124 -20.77 4.29 -2.30
C PRO A 124 -20.41 3.43 -3.51
N HIS A 125 -19.12 3.25 -3.73
CA HIS A 125 -18.61 2.38 -4.79
C HIS A 125 -17.99 1.17 -4.13
N GLU A 126 -18.12 0.00 -4.75
CA GLU A 126 -17.63 -1.25 -4.16
C GLU A 126 -16.14 -1.18 -3.81
N ALA A 127 -15.32 -0.55 -4.66
CA ALA A 127 -13.90 -0.31 -4.40
C ALA A 127 -13.58 0.88 -3.48
N THR A 128 -14.59 1.62 -2.98
CA THR A 128 -14.41 2.75 -2.07
C THR A 128 -15.24 2.51 -0.80
N PRO A 129 -14.65 1.90 0.24
CA PRO A 129 -15.31 1.77 1.53
C PRO A 129 -15.85 3.10 2.06
N GLY A 130 -17.04 3.03 2.65
CA GLY A 130 -17.64 4.14 3.37
C GLY A 130 -16.71 4.66 4.47
N GLY A 131 -16.78 5.96 4.77
CA GLY A 131 -16.09 6.51 5.93
C GLY A 131 -16.78 6.02 7.20
N GLN A 132 -16.05 5.34 8.07
CA GLN A 132 -16.40 5.21 9.48
C GLN A 132 -15.95 6.48 10.21
#